data_AF-A0A1S9CYX0-F1
#
_entry.id   AF-A0A1S9CYX0-F1
#
_cell.length_a   1.000
_cell.length_b   1.000
_cell.length_c   1.000
_cell.angle_alpha   90.00
_cell.angle_beta   90.00
_cell.angle_gamma   90.00
#
_symmetry.space_group_name_H-M   'P 1'
#
loop_
_entity.id
_entity.type
_entity.pdbx_description
1 polymer ?
#
loop_
_entity_poly.entity_id
_entity_poly.type
_entity_poly.pdbx_seq_one_letter_code
_entity_poly.pdbx_strand_id
1 'polypeptide(L)' 'MHGGLLGGLITLAPYPLYTWYHDSTELWGLSLLEDQQLAGLLMWVPMGIVYLGACLMLASRLVASREGRVGA' A
#
# COMPACT_ATOMS: atom_id res chain seq x y z
N MET A 1 14.70 6.59 -0.51
CA MET A 1 13.28 6.27 -0.78
C MET A 1 13.24 4.98 -1.61
N HIS A 2 13.16 3.78 -1.01
CA HIS A 2 13.28 2.51 -1.78
C HIS A 2 12.27 1.40 -1.42
N GLY A 3 11.55 1.48 -0.29
CA GLY A 3 10.72 0.34 0.17
C GLY A 3 9.40 0.10 -0.60
N GLY A 4 8.82 1.13 -1.22
CA GLY A 4 7.50 1.03 -1.86
C GLY A 4 7.49 0.20 -3.16
N LEU A 5 8.58 0.26 -3.94
CA LEU A 5 8.71 -0.50 -5.19
C LEU A 5 8.74 -2.01 -4.91
N LEU A 6 9.47 -2.41 -3.87
CA LEU A 6 9.60 -3.82 -3.47
C LEU A 6 8.26 -4.39 -2.96
N GLY A 7 7.51 -3.61 -2.17
CA GLY A 7 6.18 -4.03 -1.71
C GLY A 7 5.19 -4.25 -2.86
N GLY A 8 5.20 -3.37 -3.86
CA GLY A 8 4.38 -3.53 -5.07
C GLY A 8 4.78 -4.76 -5.89
N LEU A 9 6.08 -4.99 -6.09
CA LEU A 9 6.59 -6.16 -6.82
C LEU A 9 6.27 -7.49 -6.14
N ILE A 10 6.37 -7.54 -4.80
CA ILE A 10 6.03 -8.75 -4.01
C ILE A 10 4.52 -9.03 -4.07
N THR A 11 3.68 -8.00 -4.01
CA THR A 11 2.21 -8.12 -4.07
C THR A 11 1.73 -8.58 -5.45
N LEU A 12 2.37 -8.12 -6.54
CA LEU A 12 1.97 -8.42 -7.92
C LEU A 12 2.70 -9.62 -8.52
N ALA A 13 3.54 -10.32 -7.76
CA ALA A 13 4.27 -11.48 -8.23
C ALA A 13 3.30 -12.66 -8.53
N PRO A 14 3.34 -13.24 -9.75
CA PRO A 14 2.45 -14.34 -10.14
C PRO A 14 2.87 -15.72 -9.57
N TYR A 15 3.98 -15.78 -8.84
CA TYR A 15 4.50 -16.99 -8.21
C TYR A 15 5.04 -16.69 -6.81
N PRO A 16 4.92 -17.65 -5.87
CA PRO A 16 5.43 -17.48 -4.52
C PRO A 16 6.96 -17.44 -4.54
N LEU A 17 7.52 -16.33 -4.06
CA LEU A 17 8.96 -16.10 -3.94
C LEU A 17 9.53 -16.75 -2.67
N TYR A 18 8.70 -16.94 -1.64
CA TYR A 18 9.09 -17.55 -0.37
C TYR A 18 8.46 -18.94 -0.20
N THR A 19 9.02 -19.93 -0.88
CA THR A 19 8.57 -21.32 -0.80
C THR A 19 8.84 -21.98 0.55
N TRP A 20 9.70 -21.39 1.39
CA TRP A 20 10.02 -21.89 2.73
C TRP A 20 8.85 -21.83 3.72
N TYR A 21 7.85 -20.97 3.49
CA TYR A 21 6.68 -20.85 4.36
C TYR A 21 5.58 -21.88 4.09
N HIS A 22 5.83 -22.86 3.20
CA HIS A 22 4.84 -23.86 2.78
C HIS A 22 4.09 -24.50 3.96
N ASP A 23 4.81 -24.88 5.02
CA ASP A 23 4.22 -25.54 6.20
C ASP A 23 3.51 -24.56 7.15
N SER A 24 3.81 -23.25 7.07
CA SER A 24 3.21 -22.22 7.94
C SER A 24 1.89 -21.67 7.37
N THR A 25 1.73 -21.65 6.05
CA THR A 25 0.51 -21.18 5.38
C THR A 25 -0.62 -22.21 5.43
N GLU A 26 -0.29 -23.51 5.43
CA GLU A 26 -1.27 -24.60 5.56
C GLU A 26 -2.08 -24.52 6.87
N LEU A 27 -1.47 -24.04 7.95
CA LEU A 27 -2.12 -23.89 9.25
C LEU A 27 -3.30 -22.91 9.24
N TRP A 28 -3.31 -21.97 8.30
CA TRP A 28 -4.36 -20.96 8.12
C TRP A 28 -5.30 -21.27 6.96
N GLY A 29 -5.10 -22.41 6.27
CA GLY A 29 -5.87 -22.79 5.09
C GLY A 29 -5.63 -21.88 3.88
N LEU A 30 -4.53 -21.12 3.88
CA LEU A 30 -4.15 -20.21 2.80
C LEU A 30 -3.12 -20.88 1.88
N SER A 31 -3.23 -20.64 0.58
CA SER A 31 -2.14 -20.97 -0.33
C SER A 31 -0.94 -20.04 -0.10
N LEU A 32 0.27 -20.51 -0.39
CA LEU A 32 1.50 -19.70 -0.31
C LEU A 32 1.43 -18.39 -1.10
N LEU A 33 0.69 -18.39 -2.21
CA LEU A 33 0.53 -17.21 -3.05
C LEU A 33 -0.39 -16.17 -2.40
N GLU A 34 -1.48 -16.61 -1.77
CA GLU A 34 -2.41 -15.71 -1.07
C GLU A 34 -1.75 -15.07 0.15
N ASP A 35 -0.97 -15.83 0.92
CA ASP A 35 -0.23 -15.30 2.08
C ASP A 35 0.79 -14.22 1.66
N GLN A 36 1.54 -14.46 0.57
CA GLN A 36 2.48 -13.48 0.03
C GLN A 36 1.78 -12.21 -0.50
N GLN A 37 0.63 -12.36 -1.17
CA GLN A 37 -0.15 -11.22 -1.65
C GLN A 37 -0.70 -10.40 -0.49
N LEU A 38 -1.21 -11.06 0.57
CA LEU A 38 -1.71 -10.40 1.78
C LEU A 38 -0.58 -9.67 2.51
N ALA A 39 0.57 -10.32 2.70
CA ALA A 39 1.75 -9.73 3.31
C ALA A 39 2.26 -8.51 2.50
N GLY A 40 2.31 -8.65 1.17
CA GLY A 40 2.64 -7.56 0.27
C GLY A 40 1.67 -6.39 0.42
N LEU A 41 0.36 -6.65 0.35
CA LEU A 41 -0.71 -5.68 0.49
C LEU A 41 -0.62 -4.93 1.83
N LEU A 42 -0.50 -5.68 2.94
CA LEU A 42 -0.36 -5.12 4.29
C LEU A 42 0.89 -4.25 4.43
N MET A 43 1.98 -4.59 3.74
CA MET A 43 3.24 -3.86 3.84
C MET A 43 3.17 -2.45 3.24
N TRP A 44 2.47 -2.26 2.11
CA TRP A 44 2.57 -0.99 1.37
C TRP A 44 1.26 -0.20 1.25
N VAL A 45 0.09 -0.86 1.23
CA VAL A 45 -1.21 -0.18 1.06
C VAL A 45 -1.50 0.83 2.17
N PRO A 46 -1.24 0.55 3.47
CA PRO A 46 -1.52 1.51 4.53
C PRO A 46 -0.75 2.83 4.34
N MET A 47 0.51 2.73 3.91
CA MET A 47 1.34 3.91 3.70
C MET A 47 0.92 4.70 2.45
N GLY A 48 0.47 4.02 1.40
CA GLY A 48 -0.13 4.67 0.22
C GLY A 48 -1.38 5.48 0.58
N ILE A 49 -2.26 4.92 1.43
CA ILE A 49 -3.47 5.60 1.92
C ILE A 49 -3.12 6.85 2.73
N VAL A 50 -2.15 6.75 3.64
CA VAL A 50 -1.69 7.90 4.45
C VAL A 50 -1.15 9.02 3.55
N TYR A 51 -0.30 8.69 2.57
CA TYR A 51 0.24 9.68 1.63
C TYR A 51 -0.85 10.35 0.79
N LEU A 52 -1.78 9.55 0.24
CA LEU A 52 -2.90 10.07 -0.52
C LEU A 52 -3.78 10.99 0.32
N GLY A 53 -4.09 10.59 1.56
CA GLY A 53 -4.86 11.40 2.51
C GLY A 53 -4.17 12.73 2.82
N ALA A 54 -2.85 12.73 3.06
CA ALA A 54 -2.09 13.95 3.27
C ALA A 54 -2.08 14.86 2.03
N CYS A 55 -1.90 14.31 0.84
CA CYS A 55 -1.98 15.06 -0.41
C CYS A 55 -3.36 15.69 -0.62
N LEU A 56 -4.43 14.94 -0.39
CA LEU A 56 -5.80 15.45 -0.48
C LEU A 56 -6.08 16.54 0.55
N MET A 57 -5.58 16.39 1.78
CA MET A 57 -5.70 17.42 2.82
C MET A 57 -4.95 18.69 2.44
N LEU A 58 -3.73 18.58 1.91
CA LEU A 58 -2.97 19.75 1.46
C LEU A 58 -3.63 20.42 0.25
N ALA A 59 -4.12 19.63 -0.70
CA ALA A 59 -4.85 20.12 -1.86
C ALA A 59 -6.13 20.86 -1.45
N SER A 60 -6.93 20.31 -0.53
CA SER A 60 -8.15 20.97 -0.04
C SER A 60 -7.83 22.27 0.70
N ARG A 61 -6.78 22.29 1.53
CA ARG A 61 -6.32 23.53 2.18
C ARG A 61 -5.80 24.56 1.19
N LEU A 62 -5.10 24.14 0.13
CA LEU A 62 -4.59 25.03 -0.90
C LEU A 62 -5.73 25.65 -1.72
N VAL A 63 -6.74 24.85 -2.09
CA VAL A 63 -7.94 25.30 -2.81
C VAL A 63 -8.74 26.27 -1.93
N ALA A 64 -9.02 25.93 -0.68
CA ALA A 64 -9.73 26.81 0.26
C ALA A 64 -8.95 28.13 0.52
N SER A 65 -7.61 28.08 0.52
CA SER A 65 -6.76 29.28 0.66
C SER A 65 -6.74 30.19 -0.58
N ARG A 66 -7.31 29.75 -1.71
CA ARG A 66 -7.43 30.53 -2.96
C ARG A 66 -8.76 31.27 -3.01
N GLU A 67 -9.84 30.67 -2.53
CA GLU A 67 -11.16 31.30 -2.47
C GLU A 67 -11.17 32.55 -1.59
N GLY A 68 -10.45 32.55 -0.45
CA GLY A 68 -10.33 33.72 0.42
C GLY A 68 -9.51 34.90 -0.12
N ARG A 69 -8.81 34.76 -1.26
CA ARG A 69 -7.97 35.82 -1.86
C ARG A 69 -8.53 36.43 -3.15
N VAL A 70 -9.56 35.82 -3.74
CA VAL A 70 -10.22 36.33 -4.96
C VAL A 70 -11.47 37.15 -4.63
N GLY A 71 -12.01 36.99 -3.41
CA GLY A 71 -13.16 37.76 -2.91
C GLY A 71 -12.81 39.03 -2.11
N ALA A 72 -11.57 39.49 -2.11
CA ALA A 72 -11.11 40.70 -1.43
C ALA A 72 -10.65 41.77 -2.42
#